data_AF-A0A554VFR9-F1
#
_entry.id   AF-A0A554VFR9-F1
#
_cell.length_a   1.000
_cell.length_b   1.000
_cell.length_c   1.000
_cell.angle_alpha   90.00
_cell.angle_beta   90.00
_cell.angle_gamma   90.00
#
_symmetry.space_group_name_H-M   'P 1'
#
loop_
_entity.id
_entity.type
_entity.pdbx_description
1 polymer ?
#
loop_
_entity_poly.entity_id
_entity_poly.type
_entity_poly.pdbx_seq_one_letter_code
_entity_poly.pdbx_strand_id
1 'polypeptide(L)'
;MKFRNYFFRKKKSKLIVSPLILKHLELIEKAPYNDKSTRDKICRQWKECINKDVSFVYQLYNVLIHKLENFDGEASEETKNLYKFLTIFSSSDYISLSGEKTKHAISKNNEELIRHIKKLLEIPDFQIIEVNVKTYNKGNLGDLIQKIFALYFYHTSYLDEKYRSEISQYILPLYKAFPENKNTLITALLRYHPNAIDNYAELIMFYITQKNTKGILTGIALKMFGLNADREDFEHKNAVKIIKAILDNSDSWTEDVKSFFIDTFFFNCFDIKLNTKEEQLKEVNEKIEELKSIGIHQGVKHYKKEKKNIEDHFEAIKEKRWNDAVQRIAVSKTTSESIRLVIRAFTGNPKINYLTLLICDSNSYKNAPKKYTLSQSPKVIFKDFALKLWVIEELMYNQNLLTPKFDIAEFVKEHEKRQIDIESDGYNIIPEIKAYFQNLDIPQELLNQVTELYMDDGFGGGAQVYYQLWPFWDPGVGDEIIPISNTAIDDLEFLPNLKKIIGLESKPDNQRLVQGIEEKGVVLMLEN
;
A
#
# COMPACT_ATOMS: atom_id res chain seq x y z
N MET A 1 0.38 -48.15 26.73
CA MET A 1 -0.71 -48.05 27.73
C MET A 1 -1.86 -47.27 27.09
N LYS A 2 -3.03 -47.89 26.97
CA LYS A 2 -4.20 -47.38 26.22
C LYS A 2 -4.79 -46.13 26.91
N PHE A 3 -4.74 -44.96 26.29
CA PHE A 3 -5.66 -43.86 26.63
C PHE A 3 -6.93 -44.03 25.81
N ARG A 4 -7.94 -44.57 26.49
CA ARG A 4 -9.26 -44.93 25.96
C ARG A 4 -10.14 -43.68 26.01
N ASN A 5 -10.58 -43.24 24.84
CA ASN A 5 -11.87 -42.60 24.53
C ASN A 5 -12.71 -42.10 25.72
N TYR A 6 -12.69 -40.78 25.93
CA TYR A 6 -13.81 -40.05 26.52
C TYR A 6 -14.14 -38.80 25.68
N PHE A 7 -14.27 -38.98 24.37
CA PHE A 7 -14.96 -37.99 23.54
C PHE A 7 -16.46 -38.30 23.56
N PHE A 8 -17.23 -37.38 24.14
CA PHE A 8 -18.68 -37.36 24.06
C PHE A 8 -19.12 -37.54 22.60
N ARG A 9 -19.71 -38.69 22.30
CA ARG A 9 -20.44 -38.94 21.05
C ARG A 9 -21.75 -38.14 21.13
N LYS A 10 -21.68 -36.81 20.97
CA LYS A 10 -22.88 -35.98 20.77
C LYS A 10 -23.57 -36.47 19.48
N LYS A 11 -24.88 -36.69 19.55
CA LYS A 11 -25.75 -36.93 18.39
C LYS A 11 -25.44 -35.86 17.34
N LYS A 12 -25.00 -36.26 16.13
CA LYS A 12 -24.82 -35.33 15.00
C LYS A 12 -26.14 -34.57 14.81
N SER A 13 -26.13 -33.26 15.11
CA SER A 13 -27.29 -32.40 14.86
C SER A 13 -27.60 -32.42 13.36
N LYS A 14 -28.86 -32.59 12.97
CA LYS A 14 -29.23 -32.57 11.56
C LYS A 14 -29.01 -31.15 11.02
N LEU A 15 -28.16 -30.99 10.00
CA LEU A 15 -27.96 -29.71 9.34
C LEU A 15 -29.25 -29.33 8.59
N ILE A 16 -29.90 -28.24 9.01
CA ILE A 16 -31.12 -27.72 8.37
C ILE A 16 -30.74 -26.46 7.60
N VAL A 17 -30.70 -26.57 6.28
CA VAL A 17 -30.39 -25.47 5.34
C VAL A 17 -31.25 -25.59 4.09
N SER A 18 -31.35 -24.51 3.32
CA SER A 18 -32.14 -24.49 2.09
C SER A 18 -31.67 -25.54 1.07
N PRO A 19 -32.58 -26.05 0.21
CA PRO A 19 -32.22 -27.01 -0.84
C PRO A 19 -31.11 -26.50 -1.76
N LEU A 20 -31.05 -25.18 -1.99
CA LEU A 20 -30.00 -24.56 -2.80
C LEU A 20 -28.63 -24.68 -2.14
N ILE A 21 -28.53 -24.48 -0.81
CA ILE A 21 -27.28 -24.65 -0.08
C ILE A 21 -26.84 -26.11 -0.14
N LEU A 22 -27.74 -27.08 0.06
CA LEU A 22 -27.40 -28.51 -0.07
C LEU A 22 -26.82 -28.84 -1.45
N LYS A 23 -27.49 -28.37 -2.52
CA LYS A 23 -27.00 -28.52 -3.90
C LYS A 23 -25.61 -27.90 -4.09
N HIS A 24 -25.35 -26.74 -3.49
CA HIS A 24 -24.04 -26.10 -3.61
C HIS A 24 -22.97 -26.85 -2.82
N LEU A 25 -23.29 -27.42 -1.66
CA LEU A 25 -22.36 -28.28 -0.93
C LEU A 25 -21.96 -29.50 -1.77
N GLU A 26 -22.92 -30.18 -2.40
CA GLU A 26 -22.60 -31.29 -3.31
C GLU A 26 -21.72 -30.87 -4.49
N LEU A 27 -21.94 -29.67 -5.04
CA LEU A 27 -21.10 -29.12 -6.11
C LEU A 27 -19.68 -28.84 -5.62
N ILE A 28 -19.53 -28.27 -4.43
CA ILE A 28 -18.23 -27.98 -3.80
C ILE A 28 -17.46 -29.29 -3.55
N GLU A 29 -18.15 -30.31 -3.07
CA GLU A 29 -17.55 -31.62 -2.78
C GLU A 29 -17.00 -32.27 -4.05
N LYS A 30 -17.80 -32.26 -5.13
CA LYS A 30 -17.43 -32.86 -6.43
C LYS A 30 -16.41 -32.05 -7.23
N ALA A 31 -16.36 -30.73 -7.04
CA ALA A 31 -15.48 -29.87 -7.83
C ALA A 31 -14.00 -30.03 -7.43
N PRO A 32 -13.08 -29.97 -8.40
CA PRO A 32 -11.66 -29.74 -8.12
C PRO A 32 -11.47 -28.47 -7.28
N TYR A 33 -10.50 -28.48 -6.37
CA TYR A 33 -10.27 -27.33 -5.47
C TYR A 33 -10.03 -26.01 -6.23
N ASN A 34 -9.35 -26.06 -7.37
CA ASN A 34 -9.02 -24.91 -8.21
C ASN A 34 -10.07 -24.60 -9.29
N ASP A 35 -11.28 -25.17 -9.19
CA ASP A 35 -12.35 -24.91 -10.16
C ASP A 35 -12.94 -23.50 -9.96
N LYS A 36 -12.32 -22.54 -10.67
CA LYS A 36 -12.76 -21.15 -10.71
C LYS A 36 -14.20 -21.00 -11.20
N SER A 37 -14.63 -21.79 -12.18
CA SER A 37 -15.98 -21.67 -12.76
C SER A 37 -17.06 -22.03 -11.75
N THR A 38 -16.89 -23.16 -11.05
CA THR A 38 -17.82 -23.58 -10.00
C THR A 38 -17.85 -22.58 -8.86
N ARG A 39 -16.69 -22.11 -8.40
CA ARG A 39 -16.59 -21.07 -7.38
C ARG A 39 -17.34 -19.81 -7.79
N ASP A 40 -17.03 -19.23 -8.94
CA ASP A 40 -17.59 -17.96 -9.39
C ASP A 40 -19.12 -18.06 -9.63
N LYS A 41 -19.61 -19.23 -10.02
CA LYS A 41 -21.05 -19.53 -10.11
C LYS A 41 -21.72 -19.53 -8.73
N ILE A 42 -21.17 -20.26 -7.77
CA ILE A 42 -21.71 -20.34 -6.40
C ILE A 42 -21.69 -18.95 -5.75
N CYS A 43 -20.59 -18.20 -5.91
CA CYS A 43 -20.46 -16.83 -5.39
C CYS A 43 -21.58 -15.91 -5.87
N ARG A 44 -21.84 -15.89 -7.18
CA ARG A 44 -22.92 -15.06 -7.75
C ARG A 44 -24.29 -15.44 -7.19
N GLN A 45 -24.59 -16.73 -7.12
CA GLN A 45 -25.88 -17.21 -6.62
C GLN A 45 -26.07 -16.94 -5.12
N TRP A 46 -25.04 -17.14 -4.30
CA TRP A 46 -25.10 -16.78 -2.88
C TRP A 46 -25.29 -15.27 -2.69
N LYS A 47 -24.58 -14.43 -3.46
CA LYS A 47 -24.76 -12.96 -3.43
C LYS A 47 -26.20 -12.56 -3.76
N GLU A 48 -26.79 -13.10 -4.82
CA GLU A 48 -28.19 -12.85 -5.18
C GLU A 48 -29.17 -13.28 -4.08
N CYS A 49 -28.94 -14.44 -3.46
CA CYS A 49 -29.80 -14.94 -2.38
C CYS A 49 -29.71 -14.07 -1.13
N ILE A 50 -28.49 -13.67 -0.73
CA ILE A 50 -28.27 -12.82 0.45
C ILE A 50 -28.89 -11.44 0.27
N ASN A 51 -28.79 -10.86 -0.93
CA ASN A 51 -29.41 -9.56 -1.25
C ASN A 51 -30.94 -9.60 -1.12
N LYS A 52 -31.56 -10.76 -1.41
CA LYS A 52 -33.01 -10.98 -1.27
C LYS A 52 -33.40 -11.33 0.16
N ASP A 53 -32.64 -12.19 0.82
CA ASP A 53 -32.88 -12.69 2.16
C ASP A 53 -31.57 -12.89 2.94
N VAL A 54 -31.37 -12.05 3.96
CA VAL A 54 -30.22 -12.13 4.89
C VAL A 54 -30.20 -13.47 5.62
N SER A 55 -31.34 -14.13 5.84
CA SER A 55 -31.37 -15.42 6.52
C SER A 55 -30.48 -16.46 5.84
N PHE A 56 -30.26 -16.30 4.53
CA PHE A 56 -29.37 -17.14 3.75
C PHE A 56 -27.92 -17.12 4.27
N VAL A 57 -27.40 -15.95 4.69
CA VAL A 57 -26.04 -15.90 5.24
C VAL A 57 -25.94 -16.63 6.59
N TYR A 58 -26.97 -16.53 7.44
CA TYR A 58 -26.99 -17.27 8.71
C TYR A 58 -27.03 -18.79 8.48
N GLN A 59 -27.72 -19.26 7.45
CA GLN A 59 -27.69 -20.67 7.07
C GLN A 59 -26.29 -21.12 6.65
N LEU A 60 -25.52 -20.29 5.92
CA LEU A 60 -24.13 -20.60 5.57
C LEU A 60 -23.22 -20.64 6.81
N TYR A 61 -23.43 -19.75 7.79
CA TYR A 61 -22.75 -19.85 9.09
C TYR A 61 -23.11 -21.14 9.82
N ASN A 62 -24.38 -21.57 9.81
CA ASN A 62 -24.78 -22.86 10.39
C ASN A 62 -24.05 -24.04 9.73
N VAL A 63 -23.83 -23.99 8.41
CA VAL A 63 -22.99 -24.98 7.71
C VAL A 63 -21.57 -24.96 8.25
N LEU A 64 -20.96 -23.77 8.38
CA LEU A 64 -19.61 -23.61 8.89
C LEU A 64 -19.48 -24.20 10.30
N ILE A 65 -20.34 -23.79 11.23
CA ILE A 65 -20.34 -24.28 12.61
C ILE A 65 -20.54 -25.79 12.64
N HIS A 66 -21.51 -26.33 11.90
CA HIS A 66 -21.73 -27.78 11.83
C HIS A 66 -20.50 -28.53 11.32
N LYS A 67 -19.82 -28.04 10.28
CA LYS A 67 -18.59 -28.65 9.77
C LYS A 67 -17.45 -28.56 10.78
N LEU A 68 -17.31 -27.44 11.50
CA LEU A 68 -16.31 -27.26 12.56
C LEU A 68 -16.58 -28.11 13.80
N GLU A 69 -17.84 -28.40 14.13
CA GLU A 69 -18.24 -29.32 15.21
C GLU A 69 -17.91 -30.78 14.89
N ASN A 70 -17.92 -31.14 13.61
CA ASN A 70 -17.64 -32.50 13.14
C ASN A 70 -16.20 -32.65 12.62
N PHE A 71 -15.37 -31.63 12.77
CA PHE A 71 -13.95 -31.69 12.41
C PHE A 71 -13.20 -32.64 13.35
N ASP A 72 -12.53 -33.63 12.78
CA ASP A 72 -11.85 -34.72 13.49
C ASP A 72 -10.37 -34.44 13.79
N GLY A 73 -9.82 -33.36 13.25
CA GLY A 73 -8.41 -32.99 13.45
C GLY A 73 -7.44 -33.67 12.50
N GLU A 74 -7.94 -34.30 11.44
CA GLU A 74 -7.12 -35.08 10.51
C GLU A 74 -7.40 -34.73 9.04
N ALA A 75 -6.51 -35.19 8.15
CA ALA A 75 -6.63 -35.03 6.70
C ALA A 75 -7.69 -35.98 6.14
N SER A 76 -8.96 -35.63 6.30
CA SER A 76 -10.13 -36.37 5.79
C SER A 76 -10.77 -35.68 4.57
N GLU A 77 -11.65 -36.40 3.87
CA GLU A 77 -12.41 -35.82 2.77
C GLU A 77 -13.36 -34.72 3.28
N GLU A 78 -13.91 -34.89 4.48
CA GLU A 78 -14.69 -33.89 5.21
C GLU A 78 -13.88 -32.60 5.46
N THR A 79 -12.61 -32.73 5.86
CA THR A 79 -11.69 -31.60 6.05
C THR A 79 -11.41 -30.88 4.73
N LYS A 80 -11.19 -31.61 3.63
CA LYS A 80 -11.06 -31.01 2.30
C LYS A 80 -12.32 -30.24 1.90
N ASN A 81 -13.49 -30.81 2.17
CA ASN A 81 -14.77 -30.20 1.84
C ASN A 81 -15.02 -28.93 2.68
N LEU A 82 -14.63 -28.91 3.95
CA LEU A 82 -14.61 -27.69 4.77
C LEU A 82 -13.65 -26.64 4.19
N TYR A 83 -12.45 -27.04 3.81
CA TYR A 83 -11.46 -26.14 3.21
C TYR A 83 -11.95 -25.49 1.91
N LYS A 84 -12.55 -26.28 1.00
CA LYS A 84 -13.17 -25.79 -0.24
C LYS A 84 -14.32 -24.84 0.08
N PHE A 85 -15.21 -25.20 1.00
CA PHE A 85 -16.31 -24.36 1.44
C PHE A 85 -15.83 -23.01 1.98
N LEU A 86 -14.84 -23.00 2.88
CA LEU A 86 -14.27 -21.78 3.43
C LEU A 86 -13.59 -20.90 2.38
N THR A 87 -12.92 -21.50 1.40
CA THR A 87 -12.31 -20.77 0.28
C THR A 87 -13.33 -19.95 -0.52
N ILE A 88 -14.55 -20.47 -0.61
CA ILE A 88 -15.67 -19.75 -1.20
C ILE A 88 -16.20 -18.75 -0.18
N PHE A 89 -16.62 -19.21 0.99
CA PHE A 89 -17.35 -18.42 1.98
C PHE A 89 -16.56 -17.22 2.54
N SER A 90 -15.22 -17.28 2.57
CA SER A 90 -14.36 -16.19 3.06
C SER A 90 -13.70 -15.38 1.95
N SER A 91 -14.16 -15.47 0.70
CA SER A 91 -13.54 -14.76 -0.43
C SER A 91 -13.91 -13.27 -0.44
N SER A 92 -12.97 -12.41 -0.83
CA SER A 92 -13.24 -10.99 -1.07
C SER A 92 -14.17 -10.73 -2.26
N ASP A 93 -14.30 -11.70 -3.16
CA ASP A 93 -15.24 -11.63 -4.30
C ASP A 93 -16.71 -11.64 -3.83
N TYR A 94 -16.96 -11.95 -2.54
CA TYR A 94 -18.23 -11.77 -1.85
C TYR A 94 -18.49 -10.33 -1.39
N ILE A 95 -17.50 -9.44 -1.41
CA ILE A 95 -17.64 -8.12 -0.79
C ILE A 95 -18.38 -7.16 -1.71
N SER A 96 -19.68 -7.11 -1.46
CA SER A 96 -20.29 -5.85 -1.03
C SER A 96 -21.31 -6.19 0.06
N LEU A 97 -20.86 -6.88 1.12
CA LEU A 97 -21.66 -7.08 2.35
C LEU A 97 -21.64 -5.84 3.26
N SER A 98 -21.25 -4.68 2.71
CA SER A 98 -21.38 -3.35 3.32
C SER A 98 -22.84 -2.89 3.47
N GLY A 99 -23.80 -3.65 2.92
CA GLY A 99 -25.22 -3.46 3.17
C GLY A 99 -25.56 -3.60 4.65
N GLU A 100 -26.31 -2.65 5.19
CA GLU A 100 -26.76 -2.58 6.59
C GLU A 100 -27.38 -3.90 7.11
N LYS A 101 -27.98 -4.65 6.19
CA LYS A 101 -28.69 -5.90 6.43
C LYS A 101 -27.81 -7.09 6.84
N THR A 102 -26.53 -7.15 6.44
CA THR A 102 -25.64 -8.31 6.69
C THR A 102 -24.63 -8.11 7.82
N LYS A 103 -24.57 -6.90 8.39
CA LYS A 103 -23.58 -6.49 9.41
C LYS A 103 -23.56 -7.38 10.66
N HIS A 104 -24.68 -8.03 10.99
CA HIS A 104 -24.80 -8.85 12.20
C HIS A 104 -24.43 -10.33 12.03
N ALA A 105 -24.01 -10.79 10.84
CA ALA A 105 -23.76 -12.21 10.61
C ALA A 105 -22.64 -12.78 11.50
N ILE A 106 -21.53 -12.06 11.61
CA ILE A 106 -20.45 -12.42 12.54
C ILE A 106 -20.88 -12.30 13.99
N SER A 107 -21.59 -11.22 14.35
CA SER A 107 -22.00 -10.97 15.74
C SER A 107 -22.73 -12.16 16.39
N LYS A 108 -23.58 -12.87 15.62
CA LYS A 108 -24.36 -14.01 16.11
C LYS A 108 -23.56 -15.31 16.23
N ASN A 109 -22.41 -15.40 15.56
CA ASN A 109 -21.61 -16.63 15.47
C ASN A 109 -20.23 -16.48 16.11
N ASN A 110 -19.86 -15.27 16.56
CA ASN A 110 -18.54 -14.93 17.04
C ASN A 110 -18.08 -15.82 18.22
N GLU A 111 -18.93 -16.03 19.22
CA GLU A 111 -18.59 -16.86 20.39
C GLU A 111 -18.27 -18.31 19.97
N GLU A 112 -19.11 -18.90 19.13
CA GLU A 112 -18.90 -20.25 18.61
C GLU A 112 -17.66 -20.35 17.71
N LEU A 113 -17.43 -19.35 16.85
CA LEU A 113 -16.22 -19.30 16.02
C LEU A 113 -14.95 -19.21 16.86
N ILE A 114 -14.90 -18.32 17.87
CA ILE A 114 -13.77 -18.23 18.79
C ILE A 114 -13.55 -19.56 19.52
N ARG A 115 -14.63 -20.21 19.98
CA ARG A 115 -14.55 -21.54 20.61
C ARG A 115 -13.91 -22.58 19.69
N HIS A 116 -14.22 -22.55 18.39
CA HIS A 116 -13.62 -23.45 17.41
C HIS A 116 -12.17 -23.09 17.09
N ILE A 117 -11.85 -21.80 16.93
CA ILE A 117 -10.49 -21.33 16.66
C ILE A 117 -9.54 -21.77 17.78
N LYS A 118 -9.95 -21.62 19.05
CA LYS A 118 -9.15 -22.13 20.20
C LYS A 118 -8.76 -23.59 20.04
N LYS A 119 -9.73 -24.45 19.71
CA LYS A 119 -9.50 -25.90 19.51
C LYS A 119 -8.60 -26.16 18.31
N LEU A 120 -8.80 -25.44 17.20
CA LEU A 120 -7.99 -25.62 16.00
C LEU A 120 -6.53 -25.23 16.22
N LEU A 121 -6.26 -24.20 17.03
CA LEU A 121 -4.90 -23.74 17.35
C LEU A 121 -4.10 -24.75 18.20
N GLU A 122 -4.76 -25.71 18.84
CA GLU A 122 -4.12 -26.78 19.61
C GLU A 122 -3.67 -27.97 18.74
N ILE A 123 -4.10 -28.02 17.46
CA ILE A 123 -3.84 -29.13 16.55
C ILE A 123 -2.57 -28.83 15.74
N PRO A 124 -1.60 -29.78 15.67
CA PRO A 124 -0.42 -29.63 14.83
C PRO A 124 -0.79 -29.42 13.35
N ASP A 125 0.02 -28.65 12.63
CA ASP A 125 -0.23 -28.40 11.21
C ASP A 125 -0.14 -29.69 10.38
N PHE A 126 -1.03 -29.82 9.40
CA PHE A 126 -1.05 -30.94 8.46
C PHE A 126 -1.60 -30.51 7.10
N GLN A 127 -1.21 -31.25 6.06
CA GLN A 127 -1.61 -30.98 4.68
C GLN A 127 -3.07 -31.44 4.44
N ILE A 128 -3.91 -30.56 3.89
CA ILE A 128 -5.32 -30.85 3.59
C ILE A 128 -5.53 -31.14 2.09
N ILE A 129 -5.00 -30.27 1.24
CA ILE A 129 -5.08 -30.36 -0.23
C ILE A 129 -3.70 -30.25 -0.85
N GLU A 130 -3.50 -30.59 -2.12
CA GLU A 130 -2.20 -30.39 -2.77
C GLU A 130 -1.78 -28.92 -2.82
N VAL A 131 -0.48 -28.67 -2.61
CA VAL A 131 0.11 -27.34 -2.69
C VAL A 131 -0.03 -26.82 -4.12
N ASN A 132 -0.76 -25.73 -4.30
CA ASN A 132 -0.81 -25.04 -5.57
C ASN A 132 0.31 -23.99 -5.60
N VAL A 133 1.43 -24.33 -6.23
CA VAL A 133 2.61 -23.46 -6.38
C VAL A 133 2.33 -22.12 -7.07
N LYS A 134 1.19 -21.99 -7.77
CA LYS A 134 0.75 -20.73 -8.41
C LYS A 134 -0.06 -19.84 -7.47
N THR A 135 -0.44 -20.32 -6.29
CA THR A 135 -1.18 -19.56 -5.28
C THR A 135 -0.37 -19.46 -3.99
N TYR A 136 -0.56 -18.40 -3.21
CA TYR A 136 0.07 -18.29 -1.89
C TYR A 136 -0.50 -19.25 -0.84
N ASN A 137 -1.53 -20.04 -1.18
CA ASN A 137 -2.14 -21.02 -0.30
C ASN A 137 -1.32 -22.32 -0.33
N LYS A 138 -0.82 -22.71 0.84
CA LYS A 138 -0.18 -24.00 1.09
C LYS A 138 -1.19 -25.15 1.17
N GLY A 139 -2.45 -24.90 1.51
CA GLY A 139 -3.46 -25.94 1.60
C GLY A 139 -3.38 -26.78 2.87
N ASN A 140 -2.89 -26.21 3.97
CA ASN A 140 -2.71 -26.86 5.26
C ASN A 140 -3.74 -26.36 6.30
N LEU A 141 -3.66 -26.87 7.54
CA LEU A 141 -4.53 -26.45 8.63
C LEU A 141 -4.37 -24.95 8.95
N GLY A 142 -3.14 -24.44 8.91
CA GLY A 142 -2.87 -23.00 9.06
C GLY A 142 -3.69 -22.15 8.08
N ASP A 143 -3.76 -22.55 6.81
CA ASP A 143 -4.57 -21.87 5.78
C ASP A 143 -6.08 -22.00 6.01
N LEU A 144 -6.54 -23.13 6.54
CA LEU A 144 -7.94 -23.30 6.92
C LEU A 144 -8.33 -22.29 8.00
N ILE A 145 -7.51 -22.17 9.05
CA ILE A 145 -7.76 -21.24 10.17
C ILE A 145 -7.74 -19.80 9.67
N GLN A 146 -6.78 -19.44 8.81
CA GLN A 146 -6.71 -18.11 8.19
C GLN A 146 -8.00 -17.71 7.47
N LYS A 147 -8.66 -18.64 6.76
CA LYS A 147 -9.94 -18.37 6.08
C LYS A 147 -11.04 -18.05 7.08
N ILE A 148 -11.02 -18.63 8.28
CA ILE A 148 -11.95 -18.26 9.36
C ILE A 148 -11.65 -16.83 9.84
N PHE A 149 -10.38 -16.46 10.02
CA PHE A 149 -9.99 -15.09 10.36
C PHE A 149 -10.40 -14.08 9.28
N ALA A 150 -10.29 -14.44 8.00
CA ALA A 150 -10.68 -13.57 6.89
C ALA A 150 -12.17 -13.15 6.93
N LEU A 151 -13.04 -13.96 7.54
CA LEU A 151 -14.44 -13.57 7.79
C LEU A 151 -14.51 -12.27 8.60
N TYR A 152 -13.63 -12.06 9.59
CA TYR A 152 -13.60 -10.85 10.42
C TYR A 152 -13.12 -9.59 9.69
N PHE A 153 -12.66 -9.74 8.45
CA PHE A 153 -12.36 -8.63 7.57
C PHE A 153 -13.50 -8.40 6.58
N TYR A 154 -14.01 -9.48 5.97
CA TYR A 154 -14.97 -9.40 4.87
C TYR A 154 -16.45 -9.37 5.28
N HIS A 155 -16.79 -9.92 6.44
CA HIS A 155 -18.18 -10.09 6.92
C HIS A 155 -18.51 -9.22 8.15
N THR A 156 -17.60 -8.32 8.52
CA THR A 156 -17.82 -7.28 9.55
C THR A 156 -18.01 -5.92 8.92
N SER A 157 -18.86 -5.09 9.51
CA SER A 157 -18.87 -3.65 9.21
C SER A 157 -17.70 -2.94 9.90
N TYR A 158 -17.41 -1.71 9.49
CA TYR A 158 -16.42 -0.86 10.18
C TYR A 158 -16.84 -0.54 11.63
N LEU A 159 -18.12 -0.70 11.98
CA LEU A 159 -18.66 -0.47 13.32
C LEU A 159 -18.49 -1.67 14.27
N ASP A 160 -18.07 -2.84 13.75
CA ASP A 160 -17.95 -4.09 14.52
C ASP A 160 -16.58 -4.25 15.21
N GLU A 161 -16.02 -3.15 15.71
CA GLU A 161 -14.69 -3.13 16.35
C GLU A 161 -14.59 -4.11 17.54
N LYS A 162 -15.68 -4.30 18.29
CA LYS A 162 -15.75 -5.28 19.39
C LYS A 162 -15.31 -6.67 18.94
N TYR A 163 -15.88 -7.19 17.86
CA TYR A 163 -15.60 -8.56 17.40
C TYR A 163 -14.21 -8.67 16.80
N ARG A 164 -13.71 -7.60 16.16
CA ARG A 164 -12.32 -7.53 15.71
C ARG A 164 -11.34 -7.52 16.88
N SER A 165 -11.68 -6.86 17.97
CA SER A 165 -10.89 -6.88 19.21
C SER A 165 -10.88 -8.27 19.85
N GLU A 166 -12.03 -8.94 19.94
CA GLU A 166 -12.10 -10.30 20.49
C GLU A 166 -11.29 -11.33 19.69
N ILE A 167 -11.38 -11.31 18.36
CA ILE A 167 -10.60 -12.23 17.52
C ILE A 167 -9.11 -11.90 17.49
N SER A 168 -8.74 -10.62 17.68
CA SER A 168 -7.33 -10.19 17.61
C SER A 168 -6.44 -10.87 18.64
N GLN A 169 -7.01 -11.31 19.78
CA GLN A 169 -6.32 -12.04 20.86
C GLN A 169 -5.73 -13.38 20.39
N TYR A 170 -6.20 -13.91 19.26
CA TYR A 170 -5.78 -15.20 18.72
C TYR A 170 -4.80 -15.08 17.54
N ILE A 171 -4.44 -13.87 17.13
CA ILE A 171 -3.48 -13.65 16.03
C ILE A 171 -2.07 -14.09 16.41
N LEU A 172 -1.59 -13.70 17.60
CA LEU A 172 -0.29 -14.12 18.10
C LEU A 172 -0.23 -15.65 18.28
N PRO A 173 -1.21 -16.31 18.95
CA PRO A 173 -1.32 -17.77 18.96
C PRO A 173 -1.30 -18.43 17.58
N LEU A 174 -2.03 -17.86 16.60
CA LEU A 174 -2.06 -18.35 15.23
C LEU A 174 -0.66 -18.38 14.60
N TYR A 175 0.09 -17.27 14.65
CA TYR A 175 1.41 -17.23 14.03
C TYR A 175 2.46 -18.00 14.83
N LYS A 176 2.29 -18.19 16.14
CA LYS A 176 3.15 -19.10 16.91
C LYS A 176 2.93 -20.56 16.54
N ALA A 177 1.68 -20.98 16.39
CA ALA A 177 1.33 -22.35 16.00
C ALA A 177 1.63 -22.64 14.52
N PHE A 178 1.47 -21.64 13.65
CA PHE A 178 1.62 -21.77 12.20
C PHE A 178 2.60 -20.71 11.65
N PRO A 179 3.90 -20.80 11.99
CA PRO A 179 4.86 -19.72 11.75
C PRO A 179 5.17 -19.46 10.27
N GLU A 180 4.94 -20.43 9.38
CA GLU A 180 5.14 -20.22 7.95
C GLU A 180 3.91 -19.66 7.21
N ASN A 181 2.89 -19.22 7.95
CA ASN A 181 1.75 -18.48 7.44
C ASN A 181 2.21 -17.07 7.03
N LYS A 182 1.81 -16.62 5.83
CA LYS A 182 2.25 -15.36 5.21
C LYS A 182 1.15 -14.31 5.04
N ASN A 183 -0.05 -14.57 5.55
CA ASN A 183 -1.20 -13.72 5.27
C ASN A 183 -1.14 -12.40 6.05
N THR A 184 -0.64 -11.35 5.42
CA THR A 184 -0.50 -10.00 6.01
C THR A 184 -1.83 -9.26 6.19
N LEU A 185 -2.94 -9.77 5.64
CA LEU A 185 -4.26 -9.20 5.90
C LEU A 185 -4.69 -9.46 7.35
N ILE A 186 -4.38 -10.65 7.88
CA ILE A 186 -4.76 -11.03 9.24
C ILE A 186 -3.97 -10.24 10.27
N THR A 187 -2.71 -9.89 9.99
CA THR A 187 -1.93 -9.03 10.89
C THR A 187 -2.56 -7.65 11.06
N ALA A 188 -3.32 -7.15 10.08
CA ALA A 188 -4.05 -5.88 10.22
C ALA A 188 -5.14 -5.91 11.30
N LEU A 189 -5.61 -7.10 11.71
CA LEU A 189 -6.54 -7.23 12.84
C LEU A 189 -5.86 -7.01 14.20
N LEU A 190 -4.52 -7.08 14.27
CA LEU A 190 -3.78 -6.94 15.52
C LEU A 190 -3.92 -5.54 16.13
N ARG A 191 -4.18 -4.51 15.30
CA ARG A 191 -4.45 -3.15 15.76
C ARG A 191 -5.67 -3.01 16.67
N TYR A 192 -6.61 -3.96 16.61
CA TYR A 192 -7.80 -3.98 17.46
C TYR A 192 -7.54 -4.64 18.82
N HIS A 193 -6.35 -5.21 19.02
CA HIS A 193 -5.97 -5.83 20.28
C HIS A 193 -5.81 -4.77 21.39
N PRO A 194 -6.35 -4.98 22.61
CA PRO A 194 -6.21 -4.02 23.71
C PRO A 194 -4.75 -3.65 24.03
N ASN A 195 -3.85 -4.62 23.85
CA ASN A 195 -2.40 -4.47 24.02
C ASN A 195 -1.67 -4.64 22.67
N ALA A 196 -2.14 -3.97 21.61
CA ALA A 196 -1.64 -4.16 20.25
C ALA A 196 -0.12 -3.96 20.13
N ILE A 197 0.45 -2.91 20.75
CA ILE A 197 1.89 -2.61 20.70
C ILE A 197 2.71 -3.80 21.20
N ASP A 198 2.39 -4.31 22.39
CA ASP A 198 3.12 -5.43 23.00
C ASP A 198 2.95 -6.71 22.19
N ASN A 199 1.77 -6.92 21.60
CA ASN A 199 1.53 -8.10 20.76
C ASN A 199 2.29 -8.05 19.43
N TYR A 200 2.43 -6.86 18.82
CA TYR A 200 3.32 -6.68 17.67
C TYR A 200 4.77 -6.96 18.07
N ALA A 201 5.24 -6.41 19.19
CA ALA A 201 6.59 -6.63 19.69
C ALA A 201 6.85 -8.14 19.93
N GLU A 202 5.97 -8.81 20.66
CA GLU A 202 6.09 -10.24 20.96
C GLU A 202 6.09 -11.12 19.70
N LEU A 203 5.21 -10.80 18.73
CA LEU A 203 5.16 -11.49 17.45
C LEU A 203 6.47 -11.30 16.67
N ILE A 204 6.98 -10.07 16.59
CA ILE A 204 8.24 -9.76 15.92
C ILE A 204 9.40 -10.50 16.58
N MET A 205 9.50 -10.46 17.91
CA MET A 205 10.55 -11.15 18.66
C MET A 205 10.52 -12.65 18.39
N PHE A 206 9.34 -13.28 18.39
CA PHE A 206 9.20 -14.70 18.05
C PHE A 206 9.81 -15.06 16.69
N TYR A 207 9.59 -14.24 15.66
CA TYR A 207 10.15 -14.49 14.33
C TYR A 207 11.66 -14.19 14.25
N ILE A 208 12.10 -13.13 14.92
CA ILE A 208 13.48 -12.66 14.89
C ILE A 208 14.43 -13.63 15.59
N THR A 209 14.08 -14.13 16.78
CA THR A 209 14.94 -15.07 17.52
C THR A 209 15.13 -16.39 16.79
N GLN A 210 14.15 -16.78 15.97
CA GLN A 210 14.21 -17.97 15.11
C GLN A 210 14.81 -17.69 13.72
N LYS A 211 15.14 -16.42 13.42
CA LYS A 211 15.59 -15.98 12.08
C LYS A 211 14.67 -16.45 10.96
N ASN A 212 13.36 -16.48 11.22
CA ASN A 212 12.39 -17.06 10.30
C ASN A 212 11.96 -16.05 9.22
N THR A 213 12.41 -16.29 7.99
CA THR A 213 12.11 -15.48 6.80
C THR A 213 10.85 -15.91 6.05
N LYS A 214 10.21 -17.02 6.45
CA LYS A 214 9.09 -17.63 5.72
C LYS A 214 7.71 -17.18 6.20
N GLY A 215 7.62 -16.26 7.16
CA GLY A 215 6.36 -15.79 7.74
C GLY A 215 5.98 -14.35 7.35
N ILE A 216 5.24 -13.70 8.24
CA ILE A 216 4.68 -12.34 8.09
C ILE A 216 5.64 -11.19 8.41
N LEU A 217 6.87 -11.50 8.86
CA LEU A 217 7.81 -10.52 9.39
C LEU A 217 8.11 -9.38 8.40
N THR A 218 8.41 -9.71 7.14
CA THR A 218 8.66 -8.73 6.08
C THR A 218 7.46 -7.82 5.85
N GLY A 219 6.23 -8.36 5.92
CA GLY A 219 5.01 -7.58 5.74
C GLY A 219 4.81 -6.57 6.87
N ILE A 220 5.09 -6.95 8.12
CA ILE A 220 5.05 -6.03 9.26
C ILE A 220 6.12 -4.95 9.10
N ALA A 221 7.35 -5.35 8.79
CA ALA A 221 8.47 -4.43 8.63
C ALA A 221 8.21 -3.38 7.54
N LEU A 222 7.68 -3.79 6.39
CA LEU A 222 7.31 -2.88 5.30
C LEU A 222 6.21 -1.90 5.71
N LYS A 223 5.20 -2.30 6.50
CA LYS A 223 4.19 -1.37 7.03
C LYS A 223 4.75 -0.41 8.08
N MET A 224 5.78 -0.82 8.82
CA MET A 224 6.42 0.06 9.82
C MET A 224 7.38 1.06 9.16
N PHE A 225 8.21 0.63 8.21
CA PHE A 225 9.35 1.42 7.74
C PHE A 225 9.53 1.49 6.22
N GLY A 226 8.80 0.68 5.44
CA GLY A 226 8.95 0.64 3.99
C GLY A 226 8.83 2.02 3.34
N LEU A 227 9.42 2.16 2.14
CA LEU A 227 9.40 3.42 1.38
C LEU A 227 7.97 3.95 1.22
N ASN A 228 7.03 3.06 0.93
CA ASN A 228 5.61 3.38 0.71
C ASN A 228 4.73 3.14 1.95
N ALA A 229 5.31 3.05 3.16
CA ALA A 229 4.52 2.86 4.36
C ALA A 229 3.65 4.10 4.63
N ASP A 230 2.33 3.87 4.72
CA ASP A 230 1.34 4.88 5.06
C ASP A 230 1.59 5.41 6.47
N ARG A 231 1.62 6.74 6.61
CA ARG A 231 1.84 7.41 7.90
C ARG A 231 0.64 7.27 8.82
N GLU A 232 -0.53 6.98 8.27
CA GLU A 232 -1.78 6.82 9.01
C GLU A 232 -1.99 5.40 9.55
N ASP A 233 -1.25 4.43 9.01
CA ASP A 233 -1.29 3.03 9.45
C ASP A 233 -0.85 2.87 10.91
N PHE A 234 -1.49 1.92 11.60
CA PHE A 234 -1.23 1.67 13.01
C PHE A 234 0.22 1.26 13.25
N GLU A 235 0.75 0.40 12.39
CA GLU A 235 2.12 -0.12 12.43
C GLU A 235 3.14 1.01 12.35
N HIS A 236 3.01 1.93 11.39
CA HIS A 236 3.90 3.07 11.26
C HIS A 236 3.77 4.02 12.45
N LYS A 237 2.56 4.47 12.79
CA LYS A 237 2.32 5.42 13.90
C LYS A 237 2.90 4.94 15.23
N ASN A 238 2.87 3.63 15.48
CA ASN A 238 3.34 3.05 16.74
C ASN A 238 4.73 2.40 16.62
N ALA A 239 5.43 2.53 15.49
CA ALA A 239 6.67 1.82 15.25
C ALA A 239 7.73 2.12 16.32
N VAL A 240 7.87 3.38 16.74
CA VAL A 240 8.82 3.76 17.83
C VAL A 240 8.50 3.02 19.13
N LYS A 241 7.22 2.90 19.50
CA LYS A 241 6.79 2.20 20.71
C LYS A 241 7.02 0.69 20.61
N ILE A 242 6.71 0.10 19.45
CA ILE A 242 6.94 -1.32 19.17
C ILE A 242 8.44 -1.63 19.23
N ILE A 243 9.28 -0.81 18.59
CA ILE A 243 10.74 -0.95 18.64
C ILE A 243 11.24 -0.86 20.07
N LYS A 244 10.77 0.10 20.86
CA LYS A 244 11.14 0.20 22.28
C LYS A 244 10.79 -1.09 23.04
N ALA A 245 9.56 -1.59 22.91
CA ALA A 245 9.14 -2.83 23.57
C ALA A 245 9.96 -4.07 23.15
N ILE A 246 10.39 -4.13 21.89
CA ILE A 246 11.33 -5.16 21.41
C ILE A 246 12.70 -5.01 22.08
N LEU A 247 13.25 -3.80 22.09
CA LEU A 247 14.58 -3.54 22.61
C LEU A 247 14.67 -3.79 24.12
N ASP A 248 13.61 -3.48 24.87
CA ASP A 248 13.49 -3.76 26.31
C ASP A 248 13.61 -5.28 26.64
N ASN A 249 13.50 -6.16 25.63
CA ASN A 249 13.59 -7.62 25.76
C ASN A 249 14.68 -8.23 24.85
N SER A 250 15.65 -7.43 24.40
CA SER A 250 16.65 -7.85 23.41
C SER A 250 18.05 -8.13 23.96
N ASP A 251 18.25 -7.99 25.28
CA ASP A 251 19.57 -8.13 25.92
C ASP A 251 20.24 -9.48 25.68
N SER A 252 19.44 -10.55 25.57
CA SER A 252 19.93 -11.91 25.33
C SER A 252 20.17 -12.23 23.85
N TRP A 253 19.96 -11.27 22.93
CA TRP A 253 20.12 -11.52 21.50
C TRP A 253 21.59 -11.62 21.13
N THR A 254 21.91 -12.65 20.36
CA THR A 254 23.24 -12.78 19.75
C THR A 254 23.43 -11.73 18.66
N GLU A 255 24.69 -11.46 18.29
CA GLU A 255 25.02 -10.52 17.21
C GLU A 255 24.36 -10.89 15.87
N ASP A 256 24.21 -12.18 15.58
CA ASP A 256 23.51 -12.65 14.38
C ASP A 256 22.01 -12.30 14.42
N VAL A 257 21.37 -12.42 15.58
CA VAL A 257 19.94 -12.08 15.75
C VAL A 257 19.73 -10.57 15.62
N LYS A 258 20.62 -9.76 16.23
CA LYS A 258 20.61 -8.30 16.05
C LYS A 258 20.81 -7.92 14.59
N SER A 259 21.75 -8.56 13.90
CA SER A 259 22.03 -8.32 12.48
C SER A 259 20.83 -8.65 11.60
N PHE A 260 20.18 -9.79 11.85
CA PHE A 260 18.97 -10.22 11.14
C PHE A 260 17.80 -9.25 11.36
N PHE A 261 17.65 -8.72 12.58
CA PHE A 261 16.67 -7.68 12.88
C PHE A 261 16.93 -6.40 12.09
N ILE A 262 18.18 -5.92 12.07
CA ILE A 262 18.56 -4.71 11.33
C ILE A 262 18.29 -4.88 9.84
N ASP A 263 18.67 -6.03 9.25
CA ASP A 263 18.38 -6.31 7.84
C ASP A 263 16.88 -6.26 7.57
N THR A 264 16.09 -6.92 8.42
CA THR A 264 14.67 -7.08 8.15
C THR A 264 13.89 -5.77 8.27
N PHE A 265 14.14 -5.00 9.33
CA PHE A 265 13.35 -3.79 9.62
C PHE A 265 13.90 -2.51 9.00
N PHE A 266 15.15 -2.51 8.54
CA PHE A 266 15.75 -1.32 7.93
C PHE A 266 16.24 -1.62 6.51
N PHE A 267 17.31 -2.39 6.32
CA PHE A 267 17.92 -2.51 4.99
C PHE A 267 16.96 -3.09 3.94
N ASN A 268 16.29 -4.21 4.24
CA ASN A 268 15.31 -4.81 3.34
C ASN A 268 14.09 -3.91 3.10
N CYS A 269 13.68 -3.12 4.10
CA CYS A 269 12.55 -2.19 3.97
C CYS A 269 12.88 -1.00 3.05
N PHE A 270 14.16 -0.65 2.95
CA PHE A 270 14.68 0.38 2.05
C PHE A 270 15.27 -0.21 0.76
N ASP A 271 15.11 -1.52 0.53
CA ASP A 271 15.72 -2.25 -0.60
C ASP A 271 17.26 -2.09 -0.68
N ILE A 272 17.92 -1.83 0.45
CA ILE A 272 19.38 -1.75 0.54
C ILE A 272 19.95 -3.17 0.64
N LYS A 273 20.82 -3.52 -0.31
CA LYS A 273 21.62 -4.75 -0.29
C LYS A 273 23.08 -4.38 -0.06
N LEU A 274 23.65 -4.85 1.06
CA LEU A 274 25.06 -4.59 1.41
C LEU A 274 26.05 -5.54 0.72
N ASN A 275 25.53 -6.60 0.10
CA ASN A 275 26.31 -7.64 -0.58
C ASN A 275 27.02 -7.11 -1.83
N THR A 276 28.13 -7.73 -2.20
CA THR A 276 28.87 -7.36 -3.42
C THR A 276 28.06 -7.66 -4.69
N LYS A 277 28.51 -7.12 -5.82
CA LYS A 277 27.89 -7.41 -7.13
C LYS A 277 27.87 -8.90 -7.40
N GLU A 278 28.96 -9.61 -7.12
CA GLU A 278 29.12 -11.04 -7.36
C GLU A 278 28.15 -11.87 -6.50
N GLU A 279 28.01 -11.51 -5.22
CA GLU A 279 27.08 -12.15 -4.29
C GLU A 279 25.62 -11.97 -4.74
N GLN A 280 25.24 -10.75 -5.14
CA GLN A 280 23.89 -10.48 -5.64
C GLN A 280 23.61 -11.21 -6.96
N LEU A 281 24.58 -11.27 -7.88
CA LEU A 281 24.44 -12.04 -9.12
C LEU A 281 24.30 -13.53 -8.84
N LYS A 282 25.00 -14.06 -7.84
CA LYS A 282 24.86 -15.45 -7.41
C LYS A 282 23.45 -15.74 -6.89
N GLU A 283 22.93 -14.93 -5.97
CA GLU A 283 21.57 -15.06 -5.43
C GLU A 283 20.50 -15.01 -6.54
N VAL A 284 20.63 -14.07 -7.48
CA VAL A 284 19.69 -13.93 -8.60
C VAL A 284 19.76 -15.14 -9.53
N ASN A 285 20.95 -15.69 -9.79
CA ASN A 285 21.08 -16.92 -10.58
C ASN A 285 20.44 -18.13 -9.88
N GLU A 286 20.68 -18.31 -8.58
CA GLU A 286 20.05 -19.35 -7.79
C GLU A 286 18.52 -19.23 -7.84
N LYS A 287 17.99 -18.01 -7.74
CA LYS A 287 16.55 -17.77 -7.86
C LYS A 287 16.00 -18.07 -9.25
N ILE A 288 16.75 -17.77 -10.30
CA ILE A 288 16.37 -18.14 -11.68
C ILE A 288 16.29 -19.66 -11.84
N GLU A 289 17.26 -20.41 -11.33
CA GLU A 289 17.24 -21.88 -11.41
C GLU A 289 16.12 -22.50 -10.57
N GLU A 290 15.89 -21.98 -9.36
CA GLU A 290 14.74 -22.36 -8.53
C GLU A 290 13.42 -22.19 -9.32
N LEU A 291 13.18 -21.00 -9.88
CA LEU A 291 11.93 -20.68 -10.59
C LEU A 291 11.75 -21.49 -11.88
N LYS A 292 12.85 -21.82 -12.57
CA LYS A 292 12.81 -22.75 -13.70
C LYS A 292 12.38 -24.14 -13.26
N SER A 293 12.93 -24.65 -12.16
CA SER A 293 12.62 -26.00 -11.66
C SER A 293 11.14 -26.19 -11.32
N ILE A 294 10.44 -25.11 -10.92
CA ILE A 294 9.01 -25.12 -10.59
C ILE A 294 8.11 -24.52 -11.69
N GLY A 295 8.65 -24.23 -12.88
CA GLY A 295 7.88 -23.81 -14.06
C GLY A 295 7.29 -22.39 -14.00
N ILE A 296 7.86 -21.47 -13.21
CA ILE A 296 7.37 -20.08 -13.09
C ILE A 296 8.08 -19.18 -14.11
N HIS A 297 7.66 -19.26 -15.38
CA HIS A 297 8.32 -18.55 -16.49
C HIS A 297 8.34 -17.02 -16.36
N GLN A 298 7.27 -16.41 -15.86
CA GLN A 298 7.24 -14.95 -15.68
C GLN A 298 8.25 -14.48 -14.61
N GLY A 299 8.39 -15.24 -13.54
CA GLY A 299 9.41 -15.01 -12.52
C GLY A 299 10.82 -15.11 -13.11
N VAL A 300 11.08 -16.15 -13.91
CA VAL A 300 12.38 -16.29 -14.62
C VAL A 300 12.67 -15.08 -15.51
N LYS A 301 11.68 -14.58 -16.27
CA LYS A 301 11.84 -13.40 -17.12
C LYS A 301 12.17 -12.16 -16.28
N HIS A 302 11.48 -11.97 -15.15
CA HIS A 302 11.73 -10.88 -14.22
C HIS A 302 13.15 -10.90 -13.67
N TYR A 303 13.59 -12.02 -13.08
CA TYR A 303 14.92 -12.12 -12.48
C TYR A 303 16.05 -12.10 -13.51
N LYS A 304 15.83 -12.53 -14.75
CA LYS A 304 16.80 -12.31 -15.84
C LYS A 304 16.98 -10.82 -16.16
N LYS A 305 15.90 -10.03 -16.11
CA LYS A 305 15.98 -8.57 -16.26
C LYS A 305 16.71 -7.94 -15.08
N GLU A 306 16.41 -8.38 -13.85
CA GLU A 306 17.13 -7.91 -12.65
C GLU A 306 18.63 -8.22 -12.74
N LYS A 307 18.99 -9.45 -13.12
CA LYS A 307 20.39 -9.86 -13.34
C LYS A 307 21.11 -8.91 -14.29
N LYS A 308 20.53 -8.69 -15.48
CA LYS A 308 21.12 -7.78 -16.47
C LYS A 308 21.25 -6.36 -15.91
N ASN A 309 20.27 -5.89 -15.16
CA ASN A 309 20.33 -4.56 -14.56
C ASN A 309 21.45 -4.44 -13.51
N ILE A 310 21.68 -5.48 -12.70
CA ILE A 310 22.81 -5.55 -11.78
C ILE A 310 24.13 -5.61 -12.55
N GLU A 311 24.21 -6.37 -13.63
CA GLU A 311 25.41 -6.46 -14.49
C GLU A 311 25.78 -5.09 -15.07
N ASP A 312 24.80 -4.36 -15.59
CA ASP A 312 25.00 -3.11 -16.33
C ASP A 312 25.07 -1.86 -15.42
N HIS A 313 24.34 -1.84 -14.29
CA HIS A 313 24.07 -0.60 -13.53
C HIS A 313 24.22 -0.75 -12.00
N PHE A 314 25.05 -1.69 -11.51
CA PHE A 314 25.19 -1.99 -10.07
C PHE A 314 25.35 -0.75 -9.16
N GLU A 315 26.33 0.12 -9.44
CA GLU A 315 26.60 1.29 -8.59
C GLU A 315 25.44 2.29 -8.60
N ALA A 316 24.86 2.55 -9.78
CA ALA A 316 23.71 3.45 -9.91
C ALA A 316 22.48 2.92 -9.15
N ILE A 317 22.25 1.61 -9.17
CA ILE A 317 21.17 0.96 -8.39
C ILE A 317 21.41 1.13 -6.89
N LYS A 318 22.65 0.90 -6.44
CA LYS A 318 23.04 1.03 -5.03
C LYS A 318 22.88 2.48 -4.55
N GLU A 319 23.38 3.44 -5.32
CA GLU A 319 23.24 4.87 -5.02
C GLU A 319 21.77 5.28 -4.96
N LYS A 320 20.96 4.87 -5.94
CA LYS A 320 19.53 5.17 -5.96
C LYS A 320 18.83 4.65 -4.70
N ARG A 321 19.02 3.37 -4.35
CA ARG A 321 18.41 2.75 -3.16
C ARG A 321 18.84 3.44 -1.86
N TRP A 322 20.10 3.86 -1.77
CA TRP A 322 20.60 4.63 -0.63
C TRP A 322 19.91 5.99 -0.54
N ASN A 323 19.81 6.72 -1.65
CA ASN A 323 19.16 8.03 -1.70
C ASN A 323 17.66 7.95 -1.38
N ASP A 324 16.96 6.92 -1.88
CA ASP A 324 15.56 6.66 -1.56
C ASP A 324 15.38 6.43 -0.03
N ALA A 325 16.31 5.69 0.59
CA ALA A 325 16.33 5.46 2.03
C ALA A 325 16.60 6.75 2.83
N VAL A 326 17.60 7.52 2.41
CA VAL A 326 17.98 8.82 3.00
C VAL A 326 16.78 9.78 2.99
N GLN A 327 16.10 9.89 1.85
CA GLN A 327 14.90 10.70 1.74
C GLN A 327 13.80 10.20 2.67
N ARG A 328 13.50 8.89 2.66
CA ARG A 328 12.48 8.29 3.54
C ARG A 328 12.75 8.57 5.02
N ILE A 329 13.99 8.42 5.46
CA ILE A 329 14.40 8.66 6.85
C ILE A 329 14.36 10.15 7.19
N ALA A 330 14.77 11.02 6.25
CA ALA A 330 14.70 12.46 6.44
C ALA A 330 13.26 12.90 6.71
N VAL A 331 12.31 12.51 5.88
CA VAL A 331 10.93 12.99 5.97
C VAL A 331 10.08 12.26 7.03
N SER A 332 10.63 11.26 7.73
CA SER A 332 9.92 10.42 8.71
C SER A 332 10.57 10.47 10.09
N LYS A 333 9.94 11.21 11.02
CA LYS A 333 10.35 11.26 12.43
C LYS A 333 10.30 9.86 13.06
N THR A 334 9.21 9.12 12.83
CA THR A 334 9.04 7.74 13.31
C THR A 334 10.19 6.83 12.89
N THR A 335 10.55 6.84 11.60
CA THR A 335 11.63 5.99 11.07
C THR A 335 12.98 6.39 11.66
N SER A 336 13.31 7.69 11.63
CA SER A 336 14.58 8.18 12.16
C SER A 336 14.74 7.95 13.66
N GLU A 337 13.70 8.12 14.47
CA GLU A 337 13.72 7.81 15.90
C GLU A 337 13.89 6.32 16.17
N SER A 338 13.20 5.46 15.41
CA SER A 338 13.33 4.00 15.52
C SER A 338 14.75 3.53 15.22
N ILE A 339 15.38 4.07 14.15
CA ILE A 339 16.78 3.79 13.83
C ILE A 339 17.70 4.25 14.97
N ARG A 340 17.49 5.46 15.51
CA ARG A 340 18.31 5.98 16.63
C ARG A 340 18.19 5.12 17.89
N LEU A 341 17.02 4.56 18.19
CA LEU A 341 16.86 3.62 19.31
C LEU A 341 17.70 2.36 19.10
N VAL A 342 17.66 1.79 17.90
CA VAL A 342 18.42 0.59 17.55
C VAL A 342 19.93 0.83 17.55
N ILE A 343 20.39 1.98 17.04
CA ILE A 343 21.81 2.40 17.11
C ILE A 343 22.32 2.41 18.55
N ARG A 344 21.53 2.93 19.49
CA ARG A 344 21.92 2.98 20.90
C ARG A 344 21.94 1.59 21.53
N ALA A 345 20.92 0.79 21.26
CA ALA A 345 20.75 -0.52 21.90
C ALA A 345 21.77 -1.55 21.40
N PHE A 346 22.10 -1.56 20.11
CA PHE A 346 22.99 -2.57 19.50
C PHE A 346 24.41 -2.05 19.26
N THR A 347 24.93 -1.26 20.20
CA THR A 347 26.30 -0.71 20.14
C THR A 347 27.32 -1.83 19.90
N GLY A 348 28.24 -1.64 18.95
CA GLY A 348 29.27 -2.61 18.59
C GLY A 348 28.90 -3.56 17.45
N ASN A 349 27.62 -3.66 17.08
CA ASN A 349 27.23 -4.43 15.90
C ASN A 349 27.71 -3.74 14.61
N PRO A 350 28.34 -4.46 13.66
CA PRO A 350 28.93 -3.84 12.46
C PRO A 350 27.92 -3.12 11.56
N LYS A 351 26.64 -3.51 11.61
CA LYS A 351 25.58 -2.88 10.80
C LYS A 351 25.16 -1.51 11.32
N ILE A 352 25.47 -1.19 12.58
CA ILE A 352 25.19 0.14 13.16
C ILE A 352 25.94 1.25 12.45
N ASN A 353 27.11 0.97 11.88
CA ASN A 353 27.85 1.97 11.10
C ASN A 353 27.04 2.44 9.90
N TYR A 354 26.41 1.54 9.16
CA TYR A 354 25.55 1.89 8.02
C TYR A 354 24.27 2.62 8.44
N LEU A 355 23.64 2.22 9.55
CA LEU A 355 22.49 2.95 10.10
C LEU A 355 22.87 4.37 10.54
N THR A 356 24.07 4.54 11.11
CA THR A 356 24.61 5.84 11.50
C THR A 356 24.88 6.70 10.28
N LEU A 357 25.47 6.14 9.22
CA LEU A 357 25.66 6.83 7.94
C LEU A 357 24.32 7.27 7.34
N LEU A 358 23.31 6.40 7.29
CA LEU A 358 21.97 6.77 6.82
C LEU A 358 21.40 7.95 7.60
N ILE A 359 21.55 7.98 8.92
CA ILE A 359 21.09 9.10 9.76
C ILE A 359 21.88 10.39 9.46
N CYS A 360 23.19 10.30 9.29
CA CYS A 360 24.03 11.44 8.93
C CYS A 360 23.63 11.99 7.56
N ASP A 361 23.51 11.14 6.55
CA ASP A 361 23.14 11.53 5.19
C ASP A 361 21.72 12.09 5.15
N SER A 362 20.79 11.54 5.94
CA SER A 362 19.42 12.07 6.10
C SER A 362 19.41 13.46 6.71
N ASN A 363 20.32 13.74 7.65
CA ASN A 363 20.47 15.07 8.22
C ASN A 363 21.10 16.04 7.21
N SER A 364 22.14 15.60 6.47
CA SER A 364 22.76 16.39 5.40
C SER A 364 21.76 16.73 4.30
N TYR A 365 20.92 15.76 3.92
CA TYR A 365 19.85 15.91 2.94
C TYR A 365 18.85 17.01 3.31
N LYS A 366 18.41 17.08 4.57
CA LYS A 366 17.52 18.14 5.05
C LYS A 366 18.17 19.51 4.95
N ASN A 367 19.41 19.59 5.42
CA ASN A 367 20.14 20.86 5.51
C ASN A 367 20.77 21.29 4.17
N ALA A 368 20.66 20.46 3.11
CA ALA A 368 21.18 20.79 1.80
C ALA A 368 20.43 22.00 1.20
N PRO A 369 21.12 22.94 0.56
CA PRO A 369 20.49 24.02 -0.18
C PRO A 369 19.49 23.47 -1.20
N LYS A 370 18.29 24.06 -1.25
CA LYS A 370 17.21 23.67 -2.15
C LYS A 370 17.18 24.59 -3.36
N LYS A 371 17.13 24.02 -4.56
CA LYS A 371 17.02 24.75 -5.82
C LYS A 371 15.66 25.43 -5.93
N TYR A 372 14.60 24.77 -5.47
CA TYR A 372 13.21 25.22 -5.54
C TYR A 372 12.70 25.57 -4.15
N THR A 373 12.69 26.87 -3.84
CA THR A 373 12.23 27.35 -2.53
C THR A 373 10.72 27.62 -2.55
N LEU A 374 9.98 26.99 -1.63
CA LEU A 374 8.52 27.19 -1.47
C LEU A 374 8.14 28.49 -0.76
N SER A 375 9.02 29.02 0.07
CA SER A 375 8.80 30.22 0.90
C SER A 375 9.23 31.52 0.20
N GLN A 376 9.08 31.58 -1.12
CA GLN A 376 9.31 32.81 -1.86
C GLN A 376 8.26 33.86 -1.47
N SER A 377 8.68 35.12 -1.43
CA SER A 377 7.80 36.28 -1.18
C SER A 377 7.72 37.08 -2.48
N PRO A 378 6.77 36.75 -3.38
CA PRO A 378 6.72 37.36 -4.70
C PRO A 378 6.40 38.85 -4.57
N LYS A 379 7.11 39.69 -5.34
CA LYS A 379 6.85 41.14 -5.38
C LYS A 379 5.56 41.45 -6.13
N VAL A 380 5.29 40.67 -7.18
CA VAL A 380 4.05 40.74 -7.97
C VAL A 380 3.17 39.55 -7.60
N ILE A 381 1.97 39.83 -7.10
CA ILE A 381 1.02 38.82 -6.64
C ILE A 381 -0.14 38.75 -7.63
N PHE A 382 -0.13 37.72 -8.46
CA PHE A 382 -1.27 37.38 -9.32
C PHE A 382 -2.45 36.90 -8.46
N LYS A 383 -3.63 37.46 -8.72
CA LYS A 383 -4.90 36.99 -8.14
C LYS A 383 -5.42 35.73 -8.84
N ASP A 384 -5.19 35.61 -10.13
CA ASP A 384 -5.59 34.47 -10.96
C ASP A 384 -4.43 33.49 -11.19
N PHE A 385 -4.59 32.26 -10.69
CA PHE A 385 -3.55 31.26 -10.81
C PHE A 385 -3.40 30.71 -12.22
N ALA A 386 -4.47 30.61 -13.01
CA ALA A 386 -4.40 30.11 -14.38
C ALA A 386 -3.60 31.08 -15.26
N LEU A 387 -3.86 32.38 -15.16
CA LEU A 387 -3.07 33.40 -15.86
C LEU A 387 -1.60 33.35 -15.45
N LYS A 388 -1.31 33.19 -14.15
CA LYS A 388 0.06 33.04 -13.67
C LYS A 388 0.76 31.83 -14.30
N LEU A 389 0.07 30.69 -14.43
CA LEU A 389 0.64 29.50 -15.08
C LEU A 389 0.95 29.74 -16.56
N TRP A 390 0.11 30.48 -17.29
CA TRP A 390 0.39 30.83 -18.70
C TRP A 390 1.63 31.71 -18.82
N VAL A 391 1.79 32.67 -17.91
CA VAL A 391 2.99 33.52 -17.84
C VAL A 391 4.23 32.69 -17.52
N ILE A 392 4.11 31.72 -16.61
CA ILE A 392 5.20 30.77 -16.30
C ILE A 392 5.53 29.91 -17.52
N GLU A 393 4.53 29.36 -18.22
CA GLU A 393 4.74 28.59 -19.45
C GLU A 393 5.56 29.38 -20.46
N GLU A 394 5.13 30.61 -20.73
CA GLU A 394 5.77 31.48 -21.70
C GLU A 394 7.20 31.84 -21.29
N LEU A 395 7.41 32.33 -20.07
CA LEU A 395 8.72 32.81 -19.64
C LEU A 395 9.70 31.68 -19.31
N MET A 396 9.24 30.58 -18.71
CA MET A 396 10.11 29.51 -18.22
C MET A 396 10.37 28.45 -19.29
N TYR A 397 9.34 28.02 -20.02
CA TYR A 397 9.42 26.87 -20.90
C TYR A 397 9.61 27.28 -22.37
N ASN A 398 8.90 28.30 -22.85
CA ASN A 398 9.04 28.77 -24.24
C ASN A 398 10.27 29.67 -24.41
N GLN A 399 10.38 30.74 -23.61
CA GLN A 399 11.46 31.73 -23.75
C GLN A 399 12.73 31.36 -22.95
N ASN A 400 12.65 30.46 -21.98
CA ASN A 400 13.76 30.08 -21.10
C ASN A 400 14.40 31.26 -20.32
N LEU A 401 13.62 32.30 -20.01
CA LEU A 401 14.05 33.49 -19.27
C LEU A 401 13.84 33.35 -17.75
N LEU A 402 12.77 32.69 -17.31
CA LEU A 402 12.48 32.49 -15.90
C LEU A 402 13.26 31.28 -15.38
N THR A 403 14.26 31.52 -14.52
CA THR A 403 15.17 30.49 -14.01
C THR A 403 15.13 30.39 -12.47
N PRO A 404 15.43 29.20 -11.90
CA PRO A 404 15.69 27.94 -12.59
C PRO A 404 14.44 27.37 -13.27
N LYS A 405 14.63 26.67 -14.40
CA LYS A 405 13.55 25.88 -15.02
C LYS A 405 13.10 24.81 -14.03
N PHE A 406 11.80 24.78 -13.74
CA PHE A 406 11.24 23.83 -12.80
C PHE A 406 11.15 22.44 -13.42
N ASP A 407 11.68 21.47 -12.68
CA ASP A 407 11.67 20.05 -13.01
C ASP A 407 11.19 19.26 -11.79
N ILE A 408 10.07 18.56 -11.94
CA ILE A 408 9.46 17.76 -10.88
C ILE A 408 10.41 16.65 -10.40
N ALA A 409 11.15 15.99 -11.29
CA ALA A 409 12.06 14.92 -10.93
C ALA A 409 13.24 15.42 -10.08
N GLU A 410 13.63 16.69 -10.25
CA GLU A 410 14.57 17.35 -9.33
C GLU A 410 13.89 17.82 -8.04
N PHE A 411 12.69 18.42 -8.14
CA PHE A 411 11.94 18.91 -6.98
C PHE A 411 11.65 17.81 -5.96
N VAL A 412 11.17 16.66 -6.41
CA VAL A 412 10.88 15.53 -5.52
C VAL A 412 12.13 15.01 -4.83
N LYS A 413 13.30 15.11 -5.47
CA LYS A 413 14.57 14.67 -4.87
C LYS A 413 15.01 15.58 -3.74
N GLU A 414 14.63 16.84 -3.70
CA GLU A 414 15.06 17.76 -2.63
C GLU A 414 13.99 18.06 -1.59
N HIS A 415 12.74 17.66 -1.83
CA HIS A 415 11.62 17.94 -0.93
C HIS A 415 11.72 17.18 0.41
N GLU A 416 11.70 17.92 1.51
CA GLU A 416 12.02 17.40 2.85
C GLU A 416 10.83 17.27 3.82
N LYS A 417 9.64 17.78 3.47
CA LYS A 417 8.48 17.73 4.39
C LYS A 417 7.75 16.39 4.30
N ARG A 418 7.64 15.83 3.10
CA ARG A 418 7.15 14.48 2.84
C ARG A 418 7.90 13.85 1.66
N GLN A 419 7.68 12.57 1.45
CA GLN A 419 8.08 11.94 0.19
C GLN A 419 6.97 12.26 -0.81
N ILE A 420 7.36 12.76 -1.98
CA ILE A 420 6.46 12.94 -3.12
C ILE A 420 6.73 11.77 -4.06
N ASP A 421 5.72 10.97 -4.33
CA ASP A 421 5.79 9.83 -5.24
C ASP A 421 4.97 10.16 -6.48
N ILE A 422 5.65 10.44 -7.60
CA ILE A 422 5.03 10.85 -8.86
C ILE A 422 4.00 9.81 -9.33
N GLU A 423 4.25 8.51 -9.11
CA GLU A 423 3.37 7.44 -9.57
C GLU A 423 2.03 7.40 -8.81
N SER A 424 1.98 7.89 -7.57
CA SER A 424 0.76 7.92 -6.76
C SER A 424 0.16 9.32 -6.66
N ASP A 425 0.98 10.35 -6.45
CA ASP A 425 0.57 11.75 -6.36
C ASP A 425 0.22 12.35 -7.73
N GLY A 426 0.80 11.84 -8.82
CA GLY A 426 0.74 12.45 -10.15
C GLY A 426 -0.61 12.37 -10.86
N TYR A 427 -1.59 11.67 -10.30
CA TYR A 427 -2.97 11.62 -10.81
C TYR A 427 -3.79 12.85 -10.40
N ASN A 428 -3.25 13.74 -9.57
CA ASN A 428 -3.86 15.00 -9.19
C ASN A 428 -2.81 16.11 -9.22
N ILE A 429 -3.27 17.36 -9.10
CA ILE A 429 -2.38 18.50 -8.84
C ILE A 429 -1.61 18.26 -7.52
N ILE A 430 -0.28 18.27 -7.60
CA ILE A 430 0.59 18.08 -6.44
C ILE A 430 0.60 19.38 -5.62
N PRO A 431 0.12 19.38 -4.36
CA PRO A 431 -0.07 20.61 -3.59
C PRO A 431 1.20 21.43 -3.38
N GLU A 432 2.34 20.77 -3.19
CA GLU A 432 3.64 21.42 -3.01
C GLU A 432 4.09 22.16 -4.27
N ILE A 433 3.86 21.57 -5.44
CA ILE A 433 4.22 22.17 -6.73
C ILE A 433 3.27 23.33 -7.04
N LYS A 434 1.98 23.17 -6.73
CA LYS A 434 1.01 24.26 -6.79
C LYS A 434 1.46 25.44 -5.93
N ALA A 435 1.84 25.19 -4.67
CA ALA A 435 2.33 26.22 -3.77
C ALA A 435 3.62 26.88 -4.28
N TYR A 436 4.52 26.10 -4.90
CA TYR A 436 5.72 26.64 -5.55
C TYR A 436 5.35 27.64 -6.65
N PHE A 437 4.52 27.25 -7.62
CA PHE A 437 4.14 28.15 -8.72
C PHE A 437 3.30 29.33 -8.24
N GLN A 438 2.44 29.16 -7.23
CA GLN A 438 1.71 30.26 -6.60
C GLN A 438 2.65 31.29 -5.99
N ASN A 439 3.74 30.86 -5.35
CA ASN A 439 4.68 31.75 -4.67
C ASN A 439 5.89 32.17 -5.52
N LEU A 440 6.05 31.60 -6.72
CA LEU A 440 7.19 31.89 -7.60
C LEU A 440 7.26 33.39 -7.89
N ASP A 441 8.39 34.02 -7.54
CA ASP A 441 8.62 35.43 -7.82
C ASP A 441 8.99 35.60 -9.29
N ILE A 442 8.28 36.49 -9.98
CA ILE A 442 8.53 36.82 -11.38
C ILE A 442 8.84 38.32 -11.42
N PRO A 443 10.10 38.71 -11.64
CA PRO A 443 10.47 40.11 -11.72
C PRO A 443 9.70 40.84 -12.82
N GLN A 444 9.32 42.10 -12.56
CA GLN A 444 8.57 42.93 -13.51
C GLN A 444 9.30 43.05 -14.87
N GLU A 445 10.64 43.01 -14.86
CA GLU A 445 11.46 43.05 -16.07
C GLU A 445 11.20 41.86 -17.01
N LEU A 446 10.92 40.68 -16.44
CA LEU A 446 10.55 39.48 -17.20
C LEU A 446 9.08 39.53 -17.63
N LEU A 447 8.18 39.99 -16.76
CA LEU A 447 6.77 40.18 -17.11
C LEU A 447 6.60 41.12 -18.31
N ASN A 448 7.46 42.14 -18.43
CA ASN A 448 7.50 43.03 -19.58
C ASN A 448 7.91 42.34 -20.90
N GLN A 449 8.51 41.14 -20.87
CA GLN A 449 8.86 40.37 -22.07
C GLN A 449 7.69 39.56 -22.63
N VAL A 450 6.59 39.43 -21.86
CA VAL A 450 5.41 38.71 -22.31
C VAL A 450 4.63 39.56 -23.31
N THR A 451 4.67 39.16 -24.58
CA THR A 451 3.91 39.80 -25.66
C THR A 451 2.71 38.98 -26.11
N GLU A 452 2.76 37.67 -25.90
CA GLU A 452 1.77 36.70 -26.36
C GLU A 452 1.59 35.64 -25.27
N LEU A 453 0.35 35.21 -25.02
CA LEU A 453 0.05 34.06 -24.17
C LEU A 453 -0.80 33.06 -24.95
N TYR A 454 -0.66 31.79 -24.60
CA TYR A 454 -1.41 30.70 -25.22
C TYR A 454 -2.05 29.84 -24.13
N MET A 455 -3.35 29.62 -24.25
CA MET A 455 -4.10 28.71 -23.40
C MET A 455 -4.12 27.34 -24.09
N ASP A 456 -3.21 26.46 -23.67
CA ASP A 456 -3.20 25.07 -24.12
C ASP A 456 -4.36 24.28 -23.48
N ASP A 457 -5.21 23.67 -24.31
CA ASP A 457 -6.33 22.84 -23.88
C ASP A 457 -5.94 21.38 -23.58
N GLY A 458 -4.69 21.03 -23.87
CA GLY A 458 -4.05 19.75 -23.65
C GLY A 458 -4.29 18.69 -24.72
N PHE A 459 -5.19 18.92 -25.69
CA PHE A 459 -5.45 17.95 -26.75
C PHE A 459 -4.31 17.88 -27.78
N GLY A 460 -3.51 18.94 -27.91
CA GLY A 460 -2.36 19.04 -28.82
C GLY A 460 -1.01 18.63 -28.23
N GLY A 461 -0.97 18.20 -26.97
CA GLY A 461 0.28 17.82 -26.31
C GLY A 461 0.57 18.57 -25.02
N GLY A 462 -0.25 19.54 -24.60
CA GLY A 462 -0.26 20.13 -23.25
C GLY A 462 0.92 21.03 -22.89
N ALA A 463 0.63 22.14 -22.21
CA ALA A 463 1.66 23.05 -21.74
C ALA A 463 2.55 22.36 -20.68
N GLN A 464 3.86 22.60 -20.76
CA GLN A 464 4.85 21.89 -19.97
C GLN A 464 4.64 22.10 -18.46
N VAL A 465 4.21 23.30 -18.06
CA VAL A 465 3.87 23.64 -16.67
C VAL A 465 2.81 22.71 -16.07
N TYR A 466 1.84 22.24 -16.88
CA TYR A 466 0.82 21.30 -16.40
C TYR A 466 1.40 19.93 -16.11
N TYR A 467 2.26 19.37 -16.97
CA TYR A 467 2.91 18.08 -16.67
C TYR A 467 3.88 18.15 -15.48
N GLN A 468 4.35 19.34 -15.13
CA GLN A 468 5.17 19.51 -13.93
C GLN A 468 4.29 19.59 -12.66
N LEU A 469 3.10 20.17 -12.79
CA LEU A 469 2.13 20.35 -11.69
C LEU A 469 1.25 19.12 -11.44
N TRP A 470 0.85 18.45 -12.51
CA TRP A 470 -0.06 17.32 -12.61
C TRP A 470 0.48 16.33 -13.67
N PRO A 471 1.47 15.50 -13.31
CA PRO A 471 2.22 14.62 -14.23
C PRO A 471 1.41 13.70 -15.13
N PHE A 472 0.29 13.18 -14.63
CA PHE A 472 -0.60 12.30 -15.39
C PHE A 472 -1.90 13.02 -15.79
N TRP A 473 -1.86 14.34 -15.93
CA TRP A 473 -2.97 15.11 -16.48
C TRP A 473 -3.30 14.62 -17.89
N ASP A 474 -4.55 14.20 -18.10
CA ASP A 474 -5.05 13.72 -19.39
C ASP A 474 -6.46 14.29 -19.69
N PRO A 475 -6.55 15.36 -20.49
CA PRO A 475 -7.85 15.92 -20.88
C PRO A 475 -8.72 14.95 -21.68
N GLY A 476 -8.12 13.94 -22.33
CA GLY A 476 -8.83 12.91 -23.08
C GLY A 476 -9.68 11.96 -22.22
N VAL A 477 -9.39 11.86 -20.92
CA VAL A 477 -10.19 11.09 -19.95
C VAL A 477 -11.06 11.98 -19.04
N GLY A 478 -11.12 13.28 -19.33
CA GLY A 478 -11.98 14.25 -18.65
C GLY A 478 -11.29 15.07 -17.56
N ASP A 479 -9.95 15.10 -17.51
CA ASP A 479 -9.24 15.99 -16.59
C ASP A 479 -9.33 17.44 -17.09
N GLU A 480 -9.86 18.33 -16.25
CA GLU A 480 -10.04 19.75 -16.62
C GLU A 480 -8.77 20.57 -16.36
N ILE A 481 -8.47 21.50 -17.29
CA ILE A 481 -7.50 22.58 -17.02
C ILE A 481 -7.95 23.42 -15.83
N ILE A 482 -7.00 24.07 -15.16
CA ILE A 482 -7.31 25.03 -14.10
C ILE A 482 -8.09 26.19 -14.74
N PRO A 483 -9.32 26.48 -14.28
CA PRO A 483 -10.15 27.50 -14.90
C PRO A 483 -9.60 28.90 -14.63
N ILE A 484 -9.55 29.72 -15.69
CA ILE A 484 -9.30 31.16 -15.57
C ILE A 484 -10.56 31.88 -15.08
N SER A 485 -10.39 32.87 -14.21
CA SER A 485 -11.47 33.63 -13.61
C SER A 485 -11.41 35.11 -14.00
N ASN A 486 -12.45 35.87 -13.62
CA ASN A 486 -12.51 37.31 -13.87
C ASN A 486 -11.44 38.12 -13.13
N THR A 487 -10.78 37.55 -12.12
CA THR A 487 -9.69 38.27 -11.43
C THR A 487 -8.45 38.42 -12.31
N ALA A 488 -8.33 37.63 -13.38
CA ALA A 488 -7.25 37.76 -14.36
C ALA A 488 -7.20 39.13 -15.02
N ILE A 489 -8.35 39.84 -15.14
CA ILE A 489 -8.41 41.19 -15.75
C ILE A 489 -7.56 42.19 -14.96
N ASP A 490 -7.56 42.08 -13.63
CA ASP A 490 -6.77 42.96 -12.76
C ASP A 490 -5.28 42.68 -12.98
N ASP A 491 -4.90 41.40 -13.07
CA ASP A 491 -3.51 40.97 -13.20
C ASP A 491 -2.87 41.32 -14.57
N LEU A 492 -3.67 41.68 -15.58
CA LEU A 492 -3.15 42.18 -16.86
C LEU A 492 -2.34 43.48 -16.70
N GLU A 493 -2.54 44.22 -15.61
CA GLU A 493 -1.72 45.41 -15.31
C GLU A 493 -0.23 45.08 -15.16
N PHE A 494 0.10 43.84 -14.80
CA PHE A 494 1.48 43.37 -14.67
C PHE A 494 2.13 43.04 -16.01
N LEU A 495 1.37 42.98 -17.11
CA LEU A 495 1.83 42.55 -18.43
C LEU A 495 1.67 43.70 -19.46
N PRO A 496 2.39 44.83 -19.31
CA PRO A 496 2.13 46.05 -20.09
C PRO A 496 2.40 45.91 -21.60
N ASN A 497 3.13 44.86 -22.01
CA ASN A 497 3.49 44.61 -23.40
C ASN A 497 2.69 43.45 -24.03
N LEU A 498 1.74 42.85 -23.30
CA LEU A 498 0.89 41.78 -23.81
C LEU A 498 -0.02 42.33 -24.92
N LYS A 499 0.02 41.68 -26.09
CA LYS A 499 -0.75 42.10 -27.27
C LYS A 499 -1.82 41.09 -27.65
N LYS A 500 -1.60 39.81 -27.38
CA LYS A 500 -2.53 38.75 -27.79
C LYS A 500 -2.58 37.57 -26.82
N ILE A 501 -3.77 36.96 -26.72
CA ILE A 501 -3.99 35.67 -26.05
C ILE A 501 -4.64 34.74 -27.07
N ILE A 502 -4.11 33.54 -27.21
CA ILE A 502 -4.59 32.51 -28.15
C ILE A 502 -5.31 31.40 -27.37
N GLY A 503 -6.46 30.93 -27.85
CA GLY A 503 -7.17 29.74 -27.38
C GLY A 503 -8.31 30.01 -26.39
N LEU A 504 -8.36 31.17 -25.74
CA LEU A 504 -9.32 31.48 -24.67
C LEU A 504 -10.78 31.54 -25.17
N GLU A 505 -10.99 32.02 -26.38
CA GLU A 505 -12.30 32.15 -27.05
C GLU A 505 -13.00 30.81 -27.31
N SER A 506 -12.27 29.69 -27.27
CA SER A 506 -12.86 28.34 -27.30
C SER A 506 -13.70 28.00 -26.05
N LYS A 507 -13.61 28.80 -24.98
CA LYS A 507 -14.40 28.67 -23.73
C LYS A 507 -15.36 29.85 -23.53
N PRO A 508 -16.53 29.85 -24.20
CA PRO A 508 -17.43 31.00 -24.30
C PRO A 508 -18.17 31.39 -23.01
N ASP A 509 -17.98 30.66 -21.91
CA ASP A 509 -18.80 30.79 -20.70
C ASP A 509 -18.46 32.03 -19.84
N ASN A 510 -17.44 32.82 -20.20
CA ASN A 510 -17.01 33.99 -19.42
C ASN A 510 -16.90 35.29 -20.23
N GLN A 511 -18.05 35.79 -20.73
CA GLN A 511 -18.15 37.04 -21.50
C GLN A 511 -17.52 38.26 -20.81
N ARG A 512 -17.60 38.33 -19.48
CA ARG A 512 -16.98 39.42 -18.71
C ARG A 512 -15.46 39.42 -18.81
N LEU A 513 -14.85 38.23 -18.78
CA LEU A 513 -13.40 38.07 -18.95
C LEU A 513 -12.96 38.53 -20.34
N VAL A 514 -13.66 38.06 -21.37
CA VAL A 514 -13.41 38.43 -22.78
C VAL A 514 -13.45 39.96 -22.95
N GLN A 515 -14.54 40.60 -22.52
CA GLN A 515 -14.69 42.06 -22.61
C GLN A 515 -13.59 42.79 -21.85
N GLY A 516 -13.27 42.34 -20.63
CA GLY A 516 -12.23 42.97 -19.81
C GLY A 516 -10.82 42.84 -20.41
N ILE A 517 -10.52 41.75 -21.12
CA ILE A 517 -9.25 41.58 -21.84
C ILE A 517 -9.19 42.51 -23.05
N GLU A 518 -10.26 42.58 -23.84
CA GLU A 518 -10.33 43.44 -25.03
C GLU A 518 -10.26 44.94 -24.67
N GLU A 519 -10.90 45.36 -23.58
CA GLU A 519 -10.83 46.74 -23.05
C GLU A 519 -9.41 47.16 -22.64
N LYS A 520 -8.55 46.19 -22.29
CA LYS A 520 -7.13 46.40 -22.01
C LYS A 520 -6.26 46.43 -23.28
N GLY A 521 -6.87 46.31 -24.46
CA GLY A 521 -6.18 46.37 -25.76
C GLY A 521 -5.50 45.07 -26.17
N VAL A 522 -5.84 43.94 -25.54
CA VAL A 522 -5.29 42.62 -25.85
C VAL A 522 -6.22 41.89 -26.82
N VAL A 523 -5.67 41.38 -27.92
CA VAL A 523 -6.43 40.68 -28.97
C VAL A 523 -6.60 39.20 -28.62
N LEU A 524 -7.82 38.67 -28.73
CA LEU A 524 -8.11 37.24 -28.59
C LEU A 524 -8.12 36.54 -29.95
N MET A 525 -7.54 35.35 -30.05
CA MET A 525 -7.40 34.60 -31.31
C MET A 525 -7.67 33.11 -31.13
N LEU A 526 -8.45 32.54 -32.05
CA LEU A 526 -8.67 31.10 -32.16
C LEU A 526 -7.36 30.32 -32.32
N GLU A 527 -7.28 29.20 -31.62
CA GLU A 527 -6.32 28.16 -31.90
C GLU A 527 -6.59 27.56 -33.29
N ASN A 528 -5.56 27.51 -34.15
CA ASN A 528 -5.67 27.11 -35.56
C ASN A 528 -5.45 25.61 -35.77
#